data_AF-A0A534MRF7-F1
#
_entry.id   AF-A0A534MRF7-F1
#
_cell.length_a   1.000
_cell.length_b   1.000
_cell.length_c   1.000
_cell.angle_alpha   90.00
_cell.angle_beta   90.00
_cell.angle_gamma   90.00
#
_symmetry.space_group_name_H-M   'P 1'
#
loop_
_entity.id
_entity.type
_entity.pdbx_description
1 polymer ?
#
loop_
_entity_poly.entity_id
_entity_poly.type
_entity_poly.pdbx_seq_one_letter_code
_entity_poly.pdbx_strand_id
1 'polypeptide(L)'
;MTEKRVLALLAMLIGLIAGLLILVNALDIGRATLNLNQLLNVGIAALLGIAILVGSLLIYRGKYSSGGIINILLGIVALILAISTTGSILAIVSGVIGLVATEAGHP
;
A
#
# COMPACT_ATOMS: atom_id res chain seq x y z
N MET A 1 23.43 9.45 2.61
CA MET A 1 22.24 9.30 1.74
C MET A 1 21.58 10.66 1.63
N THR A 2 20.98 11.01 0.49
CA THR A 2 20.19 12.24 0.38
C THR A 2 18.86 12.07 1.13
N GLU A 3 18.33 13.13 1.73
CA GLU A 3 17.06 13.12 2.50
C GLU A 3 15.91 12.51 1.69
N LYS A 4 15.84 12.87 0.40
CA LYS A 4 14.97 12.26 -0.60
C LYS A 4 15.01 10.73 -0.64
N ARG A 5 16.21 10.15 -0.59
CA ARG A 5 16.40 8.68 -0.65
C ARG A 5 15.97 8.01 0.65
N VAL A 6 16.17 8.67 1.80
CA VAL A 6 15.72 8.18 3.10
C VAL A 6 14.19 8.19 3.17
N LEU A 7 13.55 9.29 2.76
CA LEU A 7 12.08 9.38 2.71
C LEU A 7 11.47 8.32 1.79
N ALA A 8 12.07 8.10 0.61
CA ALA A 8 11.62 7.05 -0.30
C ALA A 8 11.75 5.63 0.28
N LEU A 9 12.84 5.37 1.01
CA LEU A 9 13.04 4.09 1.72
C LEU A 9 11.99 3.90 2.81
N LEU A 10 11.73 4.93 3.62
CA LEU A 10 10.69 4.88 4.66
C LEU A 10 9.31 4.66 4.05
N ALA A 11 8.96 5.42 3.02
CA ALA A 11 7.70 5.26 2.28
C ALA A 11 7.55 3.83 1.74
N MET A 12 8.59 3.27 1.13
CA MET A 12 8.56 1.91 0.61
C MET A 12 8.40 0.87 1.74
N LEU A 13 9.14 0.98 2.83
CA LEU A 13 9.04 0.03 3.95
C LEU A 13 7.65 0.06 4.60
N ILE A 14 7.11 1.25 4.84
CA ILE A 14 5.75 1.42 5.38
C ILE A 14 4.71 0.84 4.42
N GLY A 15 4.86 1.08 3.12
CA GLY A 15 3.95 0.56 2.10
C GLY A 15 4.05 -0.96 1.93
N LEU A 16 5.24 -1.55 2.11
CA LEU A 16 5.41 -3.00 2.17
C LEU A 16 4.65 -3.59 3.36
N ILE A 17 4.80 -3.00 4.56
CA ILE A 17 4.08 -3.45 5.76
C ILE A 17 2.57 -3.33 5.52
N ALA A 18 2.11 -2.21 4.95
CA ALA A 18 0.71 -1.99 4.61
C ALA A 18 0.14 -3.07 3.69
N GLY A 19 0.81 -3.32 2.56
CA GLY A 19 0.40 -4.34 1.59
C GLY A 19 0.40 -5.75 2.19
N LEU A 20 1.41 -6.08 3.00
CA LEU A 20 1.48 -7.37 3.69
C LEU A 20 0.35 -7.55 4.70
N LEU A 21 0.00 -6.53 5.49
CA LEU A 21 -1.13 -6.61 6.43
C LEU A 21 -2.46 -6.84 5.72
N ILE A 22 -2.65 -6.23 4.54
CA ILE A 22 -3.84 -6.45 3.72
C ILE A 22 -3.86 -7.88 3.15
N LEU A 23 -2.70 -8.40 2.70
CA LEU A 23 -2.59 -9.77 2.21
C LEU A 23 -2.83 -10.81 3.31
N VAL A 24 -2.32 -10.58 4.52
CA VAL A 24 -2.57 -11.45 5.68
C VAL A 24 -4.07 -11.48 6.00
N ASN A 25 -4.74 -10.33 5.99
CA ASN A 25 -6.20 -10.28 6.17
C ASN A 25 -6.94 -11.07 5.08
N ALA A 26 -6.52 -10.95 3.81
CA ALA A 26 -7.08 -11.73 2.71
C ALA A 26 -6.92 -13.25 2.93
N LEU A 27 -5.77 -13.68 3.44
CA LEU A 27 -5.52 -15.08 3.77
C LEU A 27 -6.39 -15.56 4.93
N ASP A 28 -6.61 -14.74 5.96
CA ASP A 28 -7.45 -15.08 7.10
C ASP A 28 -8.92 -15.28 6.68
N ILE A 29 -9.44 -14.44 5.77
CA ILE A 29 -10.76 -14.63 5.15
C ILE A 29 -10.79 -15.95 4.36
N GLY A 30 -9.70 -16.26 3.66
CA GLY A 30 -9.55 -17.44 2.82
C GLY A 30 -9.57 -18.78 3.55
N ARG A 31 -9.35 -18.78 4.87
CA ARG A 31 -9.29 -19.99 5.71
C ARG A 31 -10.66 -20.46 6.22
N ALA A 32 -11.71 -19.65 6.07
CA ALA A 32 -13.07 -20.04 6.39
C ALA A 32 -13.68 -20.93 5.28
N THR A 33 -14.84 -21.55 5.53
CA THR A 33 -15.61 -22.23 4.48
C THR A 33 -15.88 -21.25 3.34
N LEU A 34 -15.33 -21.53 2.15
CA LEU A 34 -15.34 -20.62 1.02
C LEU A 34 -16.61 -20.76 0.19
N ASN A 35 -17.51 -19.78 0.31
CA ASN A 35 -18.55 -19.52 -0.68
C ASN A 35 -18.07 -18.48 -1.71
N LEU A 36 -18.76 -18.39 -2.85
CA LEU A 36 -18.37 -17.51 -3.97
C LEU A 36 -18.14 -16.05 -3.54
N ASN A 37 -18.96 -15.52 -2.63
CA ASN A 37 -18.83 -14.16 -2.12
C ASN A 37 -17.53 -13.95 -1.32
N GLN A 38 -17.15 -14.91 -0.49
CA GLN A 38 -15.88 -14.84 0.25
C GLN A 38 -14.70 -14.94 -0.70
N LEU A 39 -14.78 -15.80 -1.72
CA LEU A 39 -13.72 -15.93 -2.73
C LEU A 39 -13.49 -14.60 -3.48
N LEU A 40 -14.55 -13.88 -3.83
CA LEU A 40 -14.45 -12.55 -4.43
C LEU A 40 -13.81 -11.53 -3.47
N ASN A 41 -14.22 -11.51 -2.21
CA ASN A 41 -13.65 -10.61 -1.21
C ASN A 41 -12.15 -10.87 -0.97
N VAL A 42 -11.74 -12.14 -0.89
CA VAL A 42 -10.33 -12.55 -0.82
C VAL A 42 -9.58 -12.06 -2.05
N GLY A 43 -10.14 -12.24 -3.24
CA GLY A 43 -9.54 -11.79 -4.50
C GLY A 43 -9.34 -10.27 -4.54
N ILE A 44 -10.34 -9.48 -4.14
CA ILE A 44 -10.25 -8.02 -4.07
C ILE A 44 -9.17 -7.60 -3.07
N ALA A 45 -9.18 -8.17 -1.85
CA ALA A 45 -8.19 -7.84 -0.83
C ALA A 45 -6.76 -8.21 -1.29
N ALA A 46 -6.59 -9.37 -1.92
CA ALA A 46 -5.29 -9.79 -2.45
C ALA A 46 -4.80 -8.84 -3.55
N LEU A 47 -5.66 -8.47 -4.50
CA LEU A 47 -5.33 -7.52 -5.57
C LEU A 47 -4.93 -6.15 -5.02
N LEU A 48 -5.67 -5.63 -4.03
CA LEU A 48 -5.33 -4.36 -3.39
C LEU A 48 -3.99 -4.42 -2.66
N GLY A 49 -3.76 -5.49 -1.89
CA GLY A 49 -2.48 -5.71 -1.20
C GLY A 49 -1.32 -5.74 -2.19
N ILE A 50 -1.40 -6.53 -3.26
CA ILE A 50 -0.38 -6.63 -4.30
C ILE A 50 -0.15 -5.26 -4.98
N ALA A 51 -1.21 -4.55 -5.32
CA ALA A 51 -1.10 -3.26 -5.98
C ALA A 51 -0.42 -2.19 -5.09
N ILE A 52 -0.64 -2.23 -3.76
CA ILE A 52 0.11 -1.40 -2.80
C ILE A 52 1.58 -1.80 -2.71
N LEU A 53 1.92 -3.10 -2.78
CA LEU A 53 3.32 -3.54 -2.87
C LEU A 53 4.00 -3.01 -4.14
N VAL A 54 3.29 -3.04 -5.27
CA VAL A 54 3.77 -2.46 -6.54
C VAL A 54 3.97 -0.95 -6.43
N GLY A 55 3.01 -0.22 -5.85
CA GLY A 55 3.15 1.22 -5.59
C GLY A 55 4.38 1.54 -4.74
N SER A 56 4.61 0.76 -3.68
CA SER A 56 5.79 0.86 -2.81
C SER A 56 7.10 0.58 -3.55
N LEU A 57 7.11 -0.40 -4.45
CA LEU A 57 8.26 -0.68 -5.31
C LEU A 57 8.54 0.47 -6.30
N LEU A 58 7.50 1.11 -6.83
CA LEU A 58 7.64 2.27 -7.71
C LEU A 58 8.27 3.45 -6.97
N ILE A 59 7.90 3.69 -5.71
CA ILE A 59 8.54 4.70 -4.86
C ILE A 59 10.04 4.41 -4.73
N TYR A 60 10.42 3.18 -4.40
CA TYR A 60 11.84 2.81 -4.30
C TYR A 60 12.62 2.98 -5.61
N ARG A 61 11.98 2.69 -6.75
CA ARG A 61 12.55 2.82 -8.10
C ARG A 61 12.63 4.27 -8.60
N GLY A 62 12.31 5.26 -7.78
CA GLY A 62 12.42 6.68 -8.14
C GLY A 62 11.16 7.28 -8.76
N LYS A 63 10.09 6.48 -8.95
CA LYS A 63 8.78 6.95 -9.41
C LYS A 63 7.92 7.35 -8.19
N TYR A 64 8.46 8.27 -7.39
CA TYR A 64 7.94 8.66 -6.08
C TYR A 64 6.49 9.14 -6.13
N SER A 65 6.18 10.07 -7.05
CA SER A 65 4.83 10.61 -7.21
C SER A 65 3.82 9.53 -7.63
N SER A 66 4.11 8.77 -8.69
CA SER A 66 3.20 7.73 -9.19
C SER A 66 2.96 6.64 -8.13
N GLY A 67 4.02 6.15 -7.50
CA GLY A 67 3.90 5.14 -6.45
C GLY A 67 3.17 5.68 -5.21
N GLY A 68 3.40 6.95 -4.86
CA GLY A 68 2.73 7.61 -3.75
C GLY A 68 1.22 7.76 -3.97
N ILE A 69 0.81 8.23 -5.16
CA ILE A 69 -0.60 8.34 -5.55
C ILE A 69 -1.29 6.98 -5.52
N ILE A 70 -0.64 5.95 -6.08
CA ILE A 70 -1.16 4.57 -6.05
C ILE A 70 -1.44 4.15 -4.61
N ASN A 71 -0.46 4.31 -3.71
CA ASN A 71 -0.61 3.90 -2.31
C ASN A 71 -1.71 4.68 -1.58
N ILE A 72 -1.87 5.98 -1.83
CA ILE A 72 -2.97 6.78 -1.26
C ILE A 72 -4.32 6.27 -1.74
N LEU A 73 -4.51 6.18 -3.06
CA LEU A 73 -5.80 5.81 -3.64
C LEU A 73 -6.21 4.40 -3.19
N LEU A 74 -5.29 3.44 -3.25
CA LEU A 74 -5.57 2.06 -2.84
C LEU A 74 -5.76 1.93 -1.33
N GLY A 75 -5.04 2.71 -0.52
CA GLY A 75 -5.26 2.79 0.91
C GLY A 75 -6.64 3.33 1.26
N ILE A 76 -7.11 4.36 0.57
CA ILE A 76 -8.49 4.88 0.73
C ILE A 76 -9.52 3.83 0.33
N VAL A 77 -9.33 3.16 -0.80
CA VAL A 77 -10.23 2.08 -1.25
C VAL A 77 -10.28 0.95 -0.21
N ALA A 78 -9.13 0.49 0.28
CA ALA A 78 -9.06 -0.55 1.29
C ALA A 78 -9.72 -0.14 2.62
N LEU A 79 -9.66 1.14 2.98
CA LEU A 79 -10.31 1.70 4.16
C LEU A 79 -11.84 1.70 4.02
N ILE A 80 -12.36 2.16 2.88
CA ILE A 80 -13.80 2.20 2.58
C ILE A 80 -14.37 0.78 2.56
N LEU A 81 -13.63 -0.18 2.02
CA LEU A 81 -14.02 -1.60 1.99
C LEU A 81 -13.80 -2.32 3.33
N ALA A 82 -13.30 -1.62 4.36
CA ALA A 82 -13.02 -2.17 5.69
C ALA A 82 -12.14 -3.44 5.68
N ILE A 83 -11.19 -3.54 4.73
CA ILE A 83 -10.35 -4.73 4.56
C ILE A 83 -9.33 -4.82 5.70
N SER A 84 -8.58 -3.74 5.95
CA SER A 84 -7.63 -3.67 7.06
C SER A 84 -7.39 -2.22 7.43
N THR A 85 -7.96 -1.75 8.53
CA THR A 85 -7.85 -0.34 8.95
C THR A 85 -6.39 0.09 9.08
N THR A 86 -5.59 -0.70 9.79
CA THR A 86 -4.15 -0.42 9.98
C THR A 86 -3.39 -0.47 8.66
N GLY A 87 -3.61 -1.51 7.84
CA GLY A 87 -2.95 -1.63 6.54
C GLY A 87 -3.30 -0.46 5.62
N SER A 88 -4.56 -0.03 5.62
CA SER A 88 -5.07 1.08 4.81
C SER A 88 -4.45 2.42 5.22
N ILE A 89 -4.38 2.70 6.53
CA ILE A 89 -3.74 3.91 7.05
C ILE A 89 -2.26 3.94 6.70
N LEU A 90 -1.55 2.81 6.89
CA LEU A 90 -0.13 2.72 6.54
C LEU A 90 0.10 2.90 5.03
N ALA A 91 -0.79 2.39 4.17
CA ALA A 91 -0.72 2.64 2.73
C ALA A 91 -0.85 4.13 2.40
N ILE A 92 -1.81 4.83 3.05
CA ILE A 92 -1.98 6.28 2.87
C ILE A 92 -0.72 7.03 3.34
N VAL A 93 -0.22 6.72 4.53
CA VAL A 93 1.00 7.35 5.09
C VAL A 93 2.21 7.10 4.18
N SER A 94 2.40 5.86 3.73
CA SER A 94 3.42 5.50 2.73
C SER A 94 3.32 6.38 1.50
N GLY A 95 2.11 6.57 0.98
CA GLY A 95 1.91 7.34 -0.23
C GLY A 95 2.14 8.85 -0.04
N VAL A 96 1.76 9.41 1.11
CA VAL A 96 2.06 10.80 1.48
C VAL A 96 3.58 11.01 1.57
N ILE A 97 4.31 10.12 2.25
CA ILE A 97 5.78 10.22 2.35
C ILE A 97 6.41 10.06 0.96
N GLY A 98 5.86 9.19 0.10
CA GLY A 98 6.27 9.06 -1.29
C GLY A 98 6.12 10.37 -2.08
N LEU A 99 5.04 11.10 -1.88
CA LEU A 99 4.85 12.42 -2.49
C LEU A 99 5.83 13.45 -1.93
N VAL A 100 6.01 13.50 -0.60
CA VAL A 100 6.99 14.41 0.03
C VAL A 100 8.41 14.14 -0.48
N ALA A 101 8.79 12.88 -0.72
CA ALA A 101 10.08 12.54 -1.31
C ALA A 101 10.25 13.08 -2.75
N THR A 102 9.17 13.36 -3.47
CA THR A 102 9.22 14.00 -4.79
C THR A 102 9.72 15.44 -4.65
N GLU A 103 9.11 16.19 -3.72
CA GLU A 103 9.40 17.61 -3.47
C GLU A 103 10.74 17.84 -2.78
N ALA A 104 11.19 16.92 -1.93
CA ALA A 104 12.50 17.00 -1.24
C ALA A 104 13.73 16.95 -2.17
N GLY A 105 13.52 16.87 -3.49
CA GLY A 105 14.57 16.98 -4.51
C GLY A 105 14.59 18.30 -5.27
N HIS A 106 13.66 19.21 -5.00
CA HIS A 106 13.64 20.55 -5.59
C HIS A 106 14.10 21.56 -4.55
N PRO A 107 15.14 22.37 -4.83
CA PRO A 107 15.62 23.43 -3.95
C PRO A 107 14.64 24.60 -3.84
#